data_AF-A0A956LCY4-F1
#
_entry.id   AF-A0A956LCY4-F1
#
_cell.length_a   1.000
_cell.length_b   1.000
_cell.length_c   1.000
_cell.angle_alpha   90.00
_cell.angle_beta   90.00
_cell.angle_gamma   90.00
#
_symmetry.space_group_name_H-M   'P 1'
#
loop_
_entity.id
_entity.type
_entity.pdbx_description
1 polymer ?
#
loop_
_entity_poly.entity_id
_entity_poly.type
_entity_poly.pdbx_seq_one_letter_code
_entity_poly.pdbx_strand_id
1 'polypeptide(L)'
;MELAEKKIYCEVLAQLLIVDGVFASEERAFLNAAMDRLGLTSEDRRDVFRNVNIDDSVESKLGKLGREARRELTAELERAARVDDVLAASERKLIARVREVMAL
;
A
#
# COMPACT_ATOMS: atom_id res chain seq x y z
N MET A 1 12.54 -5.09 7.85
CA MET A 1 11.77 -5.74 6.77
C MET A 1 12.66 -6.48 5.77
N GLU A 2 12.33 -7.73 5.47
CA GLU A 2 12.97 -8.55 4.42
C GLU A 2 12.46 -8.18 3.01
N LEU A 3 13.19 -8.54 1.95
CA LEU A 3 12.81 -8.19 0.56
C LEU A 3 11.38 -8.63 0.20
N ALA A 4 11.01 -9.87 0.53
CA ALA A 4 9.67 -10.39 0.27
C ALA A 4 8.58 -9.56 0.98
N GLU A 5 8.86 -9.13 2.20
CA GLU A 5 7.95 -8.31 2.99
C GLU A 5 7.84 -6.89 2.43
N LYS A 6 8.95 -6.31 1.94
CA LYS A 6 8.96 -5.01 1.24
C LYS A 6 8.11 -5.04 -0.04
N LYS A 7 8.19 -6.14 -0.82
CA LYS A 7 7.36 -6.32 -2.01
C LYS A 7 5.87 -6.37 -1.65
N ILE A 8 5.50 -7.21 -0.67
CA ILE A 8 4.11 -7.32 -0.20
C ILE A 8 3.61 -5.98 0.35
N TYR A 9 4.45 -5.25 1.09
CA TYR A 9 4.12 -3.92 1.59
C TYR A 9 3.75 -2.97 0.45
N CYS A 10 4.57 -2.92 -0.61
CA CYS A 10 4.32 -2.06 -1.76
C CYS A 10 3.12 -2.54 -2.60
N GLU A 11 2.90 -3.85 -2.71
CA GLU A 11 1.72 -4.42 -3.38
C GLU A 11 0.43 -4.00 -2.67
N VAL A 12 0.41 -4.09 -1.33
CA VAL A 12 -0.72 -3.63 -0.52
C VAL A 12 -0.89 -2.12 -0.67
N LEU A 13 0.19 -1.35 -0.55
CA LEU A 13 0.12 0.10 -0.68
C LEU A 13 -0.44 0.51 -2.05
N ALA A 14 0.03 -0.09 -3.14
CA ALA A 14 -0.48 0.15 -4.48
C ALA A 14 -1.97 -0.21 -4.60
N GLN A 15 -2.37 -1.37 -4.11
CA GLN A 15 -3.75 -1.81 -4.14
C GLN A 15 -4.69 -0.89 -3.35
N LEU A 16 -4.20 -0.30 -2.25
CA LEU A 16 -4.96 0.64 -1.44
C LEU A 16 -5.05 2.05 -2.05
N LEU A 17 -4.10 2.42 -2.90
CA LEU A 17 -4.11 3.69 -3.62
C LEU A 17 -4.97 3.63 -4.89
N ILE A 18 -5.11 2.45 -5.49
CA ILE A 18 -5.89 2.26 -6.72
C ILE A 18 -7.32 1.83 -6.35
N VAL A 19 -8.15 2.79 -5.93
CA VAL A 19 -9.52 2.49 -5.44
C VAL A 19 -10.58 2.54 -6.54
N ASP A 20 -10.34 3.25 -7.64
CA ASP A 20 -11.26 3.39 -8.78
C ASP A 20 -10.78 2.65 -10.05
N GLY A 21 -9.71 1.87 -9.94
CA GLY A 21 -9.08 1.20 -11.08
C GLY A 21 -8.11 2.09 -11.87
N VAL A 22 -7.92 3.34 -11.48
CA VAL A 22 -6.97 4.28 -12.09
C VAL A 22 -5.80 4.49 -11.15
N PHE A 23 -4.58 4.32 -11.67
CA PHE A 23 -3.37 4.65 -10.95
C PHE A 23 -2.85 5.99 -11.45
N ALA A 24 -3.34 7.08 -10.85
CA ALA A 24 -2.98 8.43 -11.25
C ALA A 24 -1.53 8.79 -10.88
N SER A 25 -1.07 9.94 -11.38
CA SER A 25 0.32 10.38 -11.31
C SER A 25 0.81 10.53 -9.87
N GLU A 26 -0.05 11.03 -9.01
CA GLU A 26 0.18 11.36 -7.61
C GLU A 26 0.35 10.08 -6.79
N GLU A 27 -0.54 9.10 -6.96
CA GLU A 27 -0.45 7.80 -6.30
C GLU A 27 0.79 7.04 -6.78
N ARG A 28 1.13 7.16 -8.07
CA ARG A 28 2.35 6.57 -8.63
C ARG A 28 3.61 7.20 -8.07
N ALA A 29 3.64 8.51 -7.91
CA ALA A 29 4.76 9.21 -7.28
C ALA A 29 4.92 8.77 -5.82
N PHE A 30 3.82 8.66 -5.08
CA PHE A 30 3.82 8.20 -3.69
C PHE A 30 4.36 6.78 -3.56
N LEU A 31 3.88 5.84 -4.38
CA LEU A 31 4.36 4.46 -4.37
C LEU A 31 5.85 4.39 -4.75
N ASN A 32 6.29 5.15 -5.75
CA ASN A 32 7.70 5.19 -6.14
C ASN A 32 8.60 5.65 -4.99
N ALA A 33 8.19 6.70 -4.27
CA ALA A 33 8.94 7.19 -3.11
C ALA A 33 9.04 6.13 -1.99
N ALA A 34 7.96 5.36 -1.76
CA ALA A 34 7.99 4.24 -0.83
C ALA A 34 8.96 3.13 -1.28
N MET A 35 8.95 2.78 -2.57
CA MET A 35 9.85 1.78 -3.15
C MET A 35 11.32 2.25 -3.11
N ASP A 36 11.58 3.54 -3.31
CA ASP A 36 12.91 4.15 -3.14
C ASP A 36 13.40 4.03 -1.68
N ARG A 37 12.56 4.42 -0.72
CA ARG A 37 12.87 4.34 0.72
C ARG A 37 13.19 2.92 1.18
N LEU A 38 12.48 1.93 0.63
CA LEU A 38 12.69 0.51 0.95
C LEU A 38 13.88 -0.11 0.19
N GLY A 39 14.50 0.63 -0.74
CA GLY A 39 15.64 0.18 -1.53
C GLY A 39 15.29 -0.87 -2.58
N LEU A 40 14.09 -0.83 -3.14
CA LEU A 40 13.65 -1.77 -4.18
C LEU A 40 14.27 -1.42 -5.53
N THR A 41 14.86 -2.43 -6.17
CA THR A 41 15.47 -2.31 -7.50
C THR A 41 14.42 -2.20 -8.59
N SER A 42 14.82 -1.86 -9.82
CA SER A 42 13.91 -1.84 -10.98
C SER A 42 13.26 -3.21 -11.25
N GLU A 43 13.94 -4.32 -10.93
CA GLU A 43 13.36 -5.65 -11.02
C GLU A 43 12.28 -5.86 -9.97
N ASP A 44 12.57 -5.52 -8.71
CA ASP A 44 11.60 -5.65 -7.62
C ASP A 44 10.35 -4.80 -7.84
N ARG A 45 10.49 -3.59 -8.39
CA ARG A 45 9.35 -2.72 -8.73
C ARG A 45 8.46 -3.36 -9.78
N ARG A 46 9.06 -3.99 -10.80
CA ARG A 46 8.30 -4.73 -11.82
C ARG A 46 7.55 -5.92 -11.22
N ASP A 47 8.14 -6.61 -10.24
CA ASP A 47 7.45 -7.66 -9.50
C ASP A 47 6.24 -7.12 -8.74
N VAL A 48 6.42 -6.03 -7.99
CA VAL A 48 5.33 -5.37 -7.26
C VAL A 48 4.17 -5.06 -8.21
N PHE A 49 4.43 -4.36 -9.33
CA PHE A 49 3.37 -4.00 -10.26
C PHE A 49 2.67 -5.21 -10.91
N ARG A 50 3.40 -6.29 -11.18
CA ARG A 50 2.81 -7.52 -11.73
C ARG A 50 1.89 -8.25 -10.75
N ASN A 51 2.16 -8.12 -9.45
CA ASN A 51 1.43 -8.82 -8.39
C ASN A 51 0.30 -7.97 -7.77
N VAL A 52 0.17 -6.71 -8.18
CA VAL A 52 -0.97 -5.88 -7.80
C VAL A 52 -2.18 -6.34 -8.60
N ASN A 53 -3.06 -7.06 -7.93
CA ASN A 53 -4.40 -7.38 -8.40
C ASN A 53 -5.40 -6.64 -7.49
N ILE A 54 -6.20 -5.75 -8.06
CA ILE A 54 -7.16 -4.92 -7.33
C ILE A 54 -8.33 -5.79 -6.80
N ASP A 55 -8.66 -6.86 -7.52
CA ASP A 55 -9.75 -7.77 -7.18
C ASP A 55 -9.39 -8.74 -6.03
N ASP A 56 -8.12 -8.87 -5.67
CA ASP A 56 -7.70 -9.74 -4.58
C ASP A 56 -8.05 -9.14 -3.21
N SER A 57 -8.30 -9.98 -2.21
CA SER A 57 -8.45 -9.49 -0.83
C SER A 57 -7.11 -8.96 -0.30
N VAL A 58 -7.10 -7.69 0.12
CA VAL A 58 -5.95 -7.06 0.81
C VAL A 58 -5.62 -7.80 2.11
N GLU A 59 -6.62 -8.34 2.81
CA GLU A 59 -6.45 -9.01 4.10
C GLU A 59 -5.48 -10.22 4.05
N SER A 60 -5.50 -10.98 2.94
CA SER A 60 -4.55 -12.08 2.70
C SER A 60 -3.09 -11.61 2.68
N LYS A 61 -2.83 -10.47 2.03
CA LYS A 61 -1.49 -9.87 1.95
C LYS A 61 -1.07 -9.25 3.29
N LEU A 62 -2.01 -8.60 3.99
CA LEU A 62 -1.77 -8.07 5.34
C LEU A 62 -1.35 -9.17 6.33
N GLY A 63 -1.94 -10.36 6.23
CA GLY A 63 -1.57 -11.53 7.02
C GLY A 63 -0.08 -11.92 6.91
N LYS A 64 0.54 -11.64 5.76
CA LYS A 64 1.95 -11.96 5.47
C LYS A 64 2.93 -10.89 5.95
N LEU A 65 2.44 -9.71 6.32
CA LEU A 65 3.27 -8.64 6.89
C LEU A 65 3.51 -8.89 8.38
N GLY A 66 4.75 -8.70 8.82
CA GLY A 66 5.13 -8.65 10.22
C GLY A 66 4.67 -7.36 10.90
N ARG A 67 4.81 -7.32 12.23
CA ARG A 67 4.29 -6.22 13.06
C ARG A 67 4.90 -4.85 12.73
N GLU A 68 6.19 -4.81 12.42
CA GLU A 68 6.88 -3.57 12.01
C GLU A 68 6.32 -3.05 10.69
N ALA A 69 6.25 -3.90 9.66
CA ALA A 69 5.72 -3.56 8.36
C ALA A 69 4.26 -3.08 8.42
N ARG A 70 3.41 -3.73 9.22
CA ARG A 70 2.02 -3.29 9.44
C ARG A 70 1.97 -1.90 10.07
N ARG A 71 2.79 -1.63 11.09
CA ARG A 71 2.86 -0.31 11.74
C ARG A 71 3.31 0.78 10.77
N GLU A 72 4.35 0.51 9.98
CA GLU A 72 4.82 1.44 8.96
C GLU A 72 3.74 1.70 7.91
N LEU A 73 3.02 0.66 7.48
CA LEU A 73 2.00 0.78 6.44
C LEU A 73 0.83 1.64 6.93
N THR A 74 0.36 1.43 8.16
CA THR A 74 -0.66 2.28 8.78
C THR A 74 -0.20 3.74 8.84
N ALA A 75 1.03 3.98 9.31
CA ALA A 75 1.54 5.35 9.43
C ALA A 75 1.69 6.03 8.05
N GLU A 76 2.05 5.28 7.02
CA GLU A 76 2.16 5.77 5.64
C GLU A 76 0.79 6.13 5.06
N LEU A 77 -0.21 5.25 5.24
CA LEU A 77 -1.60 5.50 4.82
C LEU A 77 -2.21 6.70 5.54
N GLU A 78 -1.89 6.90 6.82
CA GLU A 78 -2.35 8.07 7.57
C GLU A 78 -1.71 9.38 7.10
N ARG A 79 -0.46 9.33 6.62
CA ARG A 79 0.17 10.49 6.00
C ARG A 79 -0.49 10.81 4.66
N ALA A 80 -0.68 9.81 3.80
CA ALA A 80 -1.37 9.98 2.52
C ALA A 80 -2.77 10.59 2.72
N ALA A 81 -3.52 10.07 3.70
CA ALA A 81 -4.86 10.55 4.02
C ALA A 81 -4.95 11.97 4.61
N ARG A 82 -3.85 12.51 5.13
CA ARG A 82 -3.80 13.88 5.68
C ARG A 82 -3.28 14.90 4.67
N VAL A 83 -2.45 14.46 3.73
CA VAL A 83 -1.88 15.31 2.68
C VAL A 83 -2.93 15.57 1.59
N ASP A 84 -3.84 14.63 1.35
CA ASP A 84 -4.96 14.81 0.45
C ASP A 84 -6.26 15.20 1.18
N ASP A 85 -6.74 16.41 0.93
CA ASP A 85 -8.16 16.79 1.10
C ASP A 85 -9.07 16.12 0.03
N VAL A 86 -8.50 15.15 -0.71
CA VAL A 86 -9.03 14.51 -1.91
C VAL A 86 -9.35 13.03 -1.69
N LEU A 87 -9.27 12.49 -0.46
CA LEU A 87 -9.73 11.11 -0.27
C LEU A 87 -11.25 10.99 -0.50
N ALA A 88 -11.62 10.33 -1.59
CA ALA A 88 -13.00 10.00 -1.90
C ALA A 88 -13.60 9.15 -0.76
N ALA A 89 -14.92 9.17 -0.62
CA ALA A 89 -15.60 8.42 0.44
C ALA A 89 -15.28 6.90 0.43
N SER A 90 -14.94 6.35 -0.74
CA SER A 90 -14.48 4.97 -0.95
C SER A 90 -13.10 4.70 -0.31
N GLU A 91 -12.14 5.61 -0.47
CA GLU A 91 -10.79 5.46 0.10
C GLU A 91 -10.80 5.55 1.63
N ARG A 92 -11.62 6.43 2.20
CA ARG A 92 -11.81 6.51 3.66
C ARG A 92 -12.35 5.20 4.25
N LYS A 93 -13.29 4.54 3.56
CA LYS A 93 -13.79 3.21 3.97
C LYS A 93 -12.70 2.14 3.91
N LEU A 94 -11.84 2.19 2.88
CA LEU A 94 -10.76 1.24 2.71
C LEU A 94 -9.68 1.42 3.80
N ILE A 95 -9.29 2.66 4.12
CA ILE A 95 -8.38 2.95 5.24
C ILE A 95 -8.99 2.50 6.58
N ALA A 96 -10.28 2.75 6.80
CA ALA A 96 -10.98 2.25 7.99
C ALA A 96 -10.96 0.71 8.06
N ARG A 97 -11.15 0.03 6.93
CA ARG A 97 -11.09 -1.43 6.85
C ARG A 97 -9.68 -1.97 7.12
N VAL A 98 -8.65 -1.34 6.58
CA VAL A 98 -7.25 -1.68 6.87
C VAL A 98 -6.96 -1.49 8.35
N ARG A 99 -7.45 -0.40 8.96
CA ARG A 99 -7.34 -0.18 10.42
C ARG A 99 -7.99 -1.30 11.23
N GLU A 100 -9.19 -1.74 10.86
CA GLU A 100 -9.86 -2.87 11.53
C GLU A 100 -9.06 -4.16 11.41
N VAL A 101 -8.49 -4.45 10.24
CA VAL A 101 -7.73 -5.68 9.99
C VAL A 101 -6.34 -5.62 10.64
N MET A 102 -5.77 -4.43 10.78
CA MET A 102 -4.46 -4.20 11.39
C MET A 102 -4.50 -3.92 12.90
N ALA A 103 -5.68 -3.70 13.47
CA ALA A 103 -5.87 -3.63 14.91
C ALA A 103 -5.45 -4.99 15.50
N LEU A 104 -4.26 -5.00 16.10
CA LEU A 104 -3.77 -6.07 16.98
C LEU A 104 -4.62 -6.14 18.23
#